data_AF-A0A349TNM7-F1
#
_entry.id   AF-A0A349TNM7-F1
#
_cell.length_a   1.000
_cell.length_b   1.000
_cell.length_c   1.000
_cell.angle_alpha   90.00
_cell.angle_beta   90.00
_cell.angle_gamma   90.00
#
_symmetry.space_group_name_H-M   'P 1'
#
loop_
_entity.id
_entity.type
_entity.pdbx_description
1 polymer ?
#
loop_
_entity_poly.entity_id
_entity_poly.type
_entity_poly.pdbx_seq_one_letter_code
_entity_poly.pdbx_strand_id
1 'polypeptide(L)'
;MEDVVRKLSRRKFIGSSSALAAAGLGLPTQAALAQSAALLQDAAPDYIVTNARVFTSDNSIPSAEAFAVKGDRFLAVGSSDDIQG
;
A
#
# COMPACT_ATOMS: atom_id res chain seq x y z
N MET A 1 -21.54 -8.55 -24.01
CA MET A 1 -20.94 -7.22 -23.91
C MET A 1 -21.64 -6.49 -22.77
N GLU A 2 -20.85 -6.11 -21.77
CA GLU A 2 -21.11 -5.01 -20.82
C GLU A 2 -21.89 -5.34 -19.53
N ASP A 3 -21.14 -5.99 -18.64
CA ASP A 3 -20.80 -5.54 -17.29
C ASP A 3 -21.90 -5.07 -16.32
N VAL A 4 -22.23 -6.01 -15.44
CA VAL A 4 -22.74 -5.84 -14.09
C VAL A 4 -21.73 -5.02 -13.26
N VAL A 5 -21.82 -3.69 -13.29
CA VAL A 5 -21.17 -2.83 -12.28
C VAL A 5 -22.25 -2.21 -11.41
N ARG A 6 -22.60 -2.94 -10.34
CA ARG A 6 -23.40 -2.40 -9.24
C ARG A 6 -22.65 -1.21 -8.65
N LYS A 7 -23.18 -0.02 -8.85
CA LYS A 7 -22.68 1.26 -8.34
C LYS A 7 -22.67 1.25 -6.81
N LEU A 8 -21.60 0.74 -6.21
CA LEU A 8 -21.39 0.79 -4.77
C LEU A 8 -21.06 2.23 -4.35
N SER A 9 -22.04 2.87 -3.71
CA SER A 9 -21.94 4.25 -3.24
C SER A 9 -20.98 4.33 -2.05
N ARG A 10 -19.87 5.05 -2.22
CA ARG A 10 -18.84 5.36 -1.21
C ARG A 10 -19.43 5.86 0.13
N ARG A 11 -20.63 6.41 0.09
CA ARG A 11 -21.39 6.88 1.25
C ARG A 11 -21.80 5.77 2.22
N LYS A 12 -21.91 4.52 1.76
CA LYS A 12 -22.19 3.36 2.62
C LYS A 12 -20.96 2.85 3.37
N PHE A 13 -19.76 3.22 2.94
CA PHE A 13 -18.54 2.74 3.59
C PHE A 13 -18.16 3.59 4.82
N ILE A 14 -18.49 4.88 4.83
CA ILE A 14 -18.13 5.79 5.94
C ILE A 14 -19.02 5.62 7.19
N GLY A 15 -20.09 4.82 7.13
CA GLY A 15 -21.03 4.62 8.24
C GLY A 15 -20.80 3.38 9.12
N SER A 16 -19.79 2.54 8.87
CA SER A 16 -19.67 1.21 9.51
C SER A 16 -18.59 1.09 10.59
N SER A 17 -18.18 2.21 11.19
CA SER A 17 -17.22 2.22 12.31
C SER A 17 -17.88 2.70 13.60
N SER A 18 -18.74 1.87 14.19
CA SER A 18 -19.20 2.10 15.57
C SER A 18 -19.53 0.78 16.26
N ALA A 19 -18.50 -0.01 16.59
CA ALA A 19 -18.60 -1.05 17.61
C ALA A 19 -17.20 -1.40 18.15
N LEU A 20 -16.64 -0.52 18.98
CA LEU A 20 -15.51 -0.85 19.84
C LEU A 20 -15.89 -0.52 21.29
N ALA A 21 -16.18 -1.61 21.99
CA ALA A 21 -15.88 -1.91 23.37
C ALA A 21 -16.08 -0.81 24.44
N ALA A 22 -16.96 -1.18 25.37
CA ALA A 22 -17.21 -0.55 26.64
C ALA A 22 -15.94 -0.33 27.50
N ALA A 23 -16.01 0.76 28.28
CA ALA A 23 -15.47 0.92 29.63
C ALA A 23 -13.96 0.76 29.85
N GLY A 24 -13.28 1.88 30.08
CA GLY A 24 -11.97 1.90 30.74
C GLY A 24 -11.27 3.25 30.64
N LEU A 25 -11.55 4.15 31.57
CA LEU A 25 -10.78 5.38 31.76
C LEU A 25 -9.35 5.02 32.20
N GLY A 26 -8.37 5.14 31.31
CA GLY A 26 -6.95 4.90 31.62
C GLY A 26 -6.04 5.03 30.40
N LEU A 27 -5.73 6.26 29.98
CA LEU A 27 -4.63 6.55 29.05
C LEU A 27 -3.31 6.23 29.78
N PRO A 28 -2.29 5.53 29.19
CA PRO A 28 -1.74 5.82 27.86
C PRO A 28 -1.27 4.57 27.07
N THR A 29 -1.71 4.37 25.82
CA THR A 29 -1.04 3.40 24.93
C THR A 29 -0.84 3.98 23.53
N GLN A 30 0.23 4.76 23.38
CA GLN A 30 0.84 5.11 22.08
C GLN A 30 1.33 3.87 21.26
N ALA A 31 0.98 2.65 21.65
CA ALA A 31 1.48 1.41 21.06
C ALA A 31 0.66 0.92 19.83
N ALA A 32 -0.49 1.52 19.53
CA ALA A 32 -1.37 1.02 18.46
C ALA A 32 -0.97 1.46 17.04
N LEU A 33 0.00 2.37 16.87
CA LEU A 33 0.40 2.89 15.55
C LEU A 33 1.69 2.28 14.98
N ALA A 34 2.38 1.40 15.73
CA ALA A 34 3.70 0.90 15.34
C ALA A 34 3.70 -0.48 14.62
N GLN A 35 2.55 -1.11 14.42
CA GLN A 35 2.49 -2.50 13.92
C GLN A 35 2.45 -2.67 12.40
N SER A 36 2.47 -1.58 11.61
CA SER A 36 2.37 -1.64 10.14
C SER A 36 3.70 -1.61 9.38
N ALA A 37 4.84 -1.37 10.03
CA ALA A 37 6.13 -1.19 9.33
C ALA A 37 7.00 -2.46 9.25
N ALA A 38 6.73 -3.49 10.06
CA ALA A 38 7.71 -4.56 10.30
C ALA A 38 7.64 -5.78 9.35
N LEU A 39 6.67 -5.87 8.43
CA LEU A 39 6.48 -7.08 7.60
C LEU A 39 7.09 -6.98 6.19
N LEU A 40 7.71 -5.86 5.82
CA LEU A 40 8.23 -5.64 4.46
C LEU A 40 9.75 -5.84 4.32
N GLN A 41 10.45 -6.16 5.41
CA GLN A 41 11.92 -6.07 5.46
C GLN A 41 12.68 -7.26 4.85
N ASP A 42 12.03 -8.37 4.51
CA ASP A 42 12.74 -9.57 4.02
C ASP A 42 11.93 -10.37 2.99
N ALA A 43 11.31 -9.67 2.03
CA ALA A 43 10.59 -10.31 0.96
C ALA A 43 11.41 -10.20 -0.32
N ALA A 44 12.15 -11.26 -0.68
CA ALA A 44 12.74 -11.35 -2.02
C ALA A 44 11.63 -11.14 -3.08
N PRO A 45 11.87 -10.26 -4.06
CA PRO A 45 10.91 -10.02 -5.14
C PRO A 45 10.86 -11.20 -6.10
N ASP A 46 9.68 -11.44 -6.67
CA ASP A 46 9.51 -12.46 -7.72
C ASP A 46 9.99 -11.92 -9.07
N TYR A 47 9.80 -10.62 -9.30
CA TYR A 47 10.23 -9.95 -10.52
C TYR A 47 10.85 -8.58 -10.21
N ILE A 48 11.93 -8.30 -10.93
CA ILE A 48 12.58 -6.99 -10.97
C ILE A 48 12.62 -6.55 -12.42
N VAL A 49 12.12 -5.36 -12.69
CA VAL A 49 12.19 -4.72 -14.00
C VAL A 49 13.07 -3.49 -13.88
N THR A 50 14.08 -3.38 -14.75
CA THR A 50 14.99 -2.23 -14.83
C THR A 50 15.04 -1.68 -16.25
N ASN A 51 15.61 -0.48 -16.42
CA ASN A 51 15.66 0.22 -17.71
C ASN A 51 14.27 0.41 -18.36
N ALA A 52 13.23 0.56 -17.55
CA ALA A 52 11.87 0.77 -17.99
C ALA A 52 11.51 2.26 -17.96
N ARG A 53 10.38 2.61 -18.59
CA ARG A 53 9.73 3.91 -18.41
C ARG A 53 8.44 3.69 -17.65
N VAL A 54 8.45 3.96 -16.36
CA VAL A 54 7.34 3.70 -15.44
C VAL A 54 6.69 5.03 -15.09
N PHE A 55 5.38 5.17 -15.31
CA PHE A 55 4.63 6.34 -14.85
C PHE A 55 3.88 5.98 -13.58
N THR A 56 4.09 6.76 -12.53
CA THR A 56 3.38 6.57 -11.26
C THR A 56 2.29 7.63 -11.11
N SER A 57 1.31 7.36 -10.26
CA SER A 57 0.30 8.37 -9.88
C SER A 57 0.78 9.29 -8.74
N ASP A 58 1.97 9.07 -8.20
CA ASP A 58 2.57 9.95 -7.20
C ASP A 58 3.13 11.19 -7.90
N ASN A 59 2.65 12.37 -7.51
CA ASN A 59 3.12 13.64 -8.05
C ASN A 59 4.57 13.95 -7.69
N SER A 60 5.10 13.33 -6.63
CA SER A 60 6.48 13.54 -6.17
C SER A 60 7.48 12.77 -7.03
N ILE A 61 7.07 11.60 -7.54
CA ILE A 61 7.87 10.72 -8.40
C ILE A 61 7.00 10.28 -9.59
N PRO A 62 6.67 11.19 -10.51
CA PRO A 62 5.73 10.87 -11.61
C PRO A 62 6.32 9.89 -12.62
N SER A 63 7.66 9.75 -12.66
CA SER A 63 8.37 8.82 -13.53
C SER A 63 9.44 8.06 -12.75
N ALA A 64 9.60 6.77 -13.04
CA ALA A 64 10.62 5.90 -12.48
C ALA A 64 11.22 4.99 -13.57
N GLU A 65 12.37 4.39 -13.26
CA GLU A 65 13.15 3.57 -14.20
C GLU A 65 13.10 2.08 -13.89
N ALA A 66 12.79 1.74 -12.64
CA ALA A 66 12.75 0.37 -12.17
C ALA A 66 11.67 0.16 -11.11
N PHE A 67 11.22 -1.09 -11.01
CA PHE A 67 10.34 -1.53 -9.93
C PHE A 67 10.51 -3.02 -9.63
N ALA A 68 10.19 -3.38 -8.39
CA ALA A 68 10.18 -4.75 -7.91
C ALA A 68 8.77 -5.15 -7.45
N VAL A 69 8.34 -6.37 -7.79
CA VAL A 69 7.03 -6.91 -7.39
C VAL A 69 7.16 -8.25 -6.69
N LYS A 70 6.20 -8.51 -5.81
CA LYS A 70 5.98 -9.82 -5.19
C LYS A 70 4.49 -10.11 -5.16
N GLY A 71 4.08 -11.18 -5.86
CA GLY A 71 2.67 -11.43 -6.16
C GLY A 71 1.99 -10.17 -6.75
N ASP A 72 0.93 -9.70 -6.09
CA ASP A 72 0.11 -8.57 -6.54
C ASP A 72 0.55 -7.20 -5.98
N ARG A 73 1.75 -7.10 -5.37
CA ARG A 73 2.21 -5.86 -4.72
C ARG A 73 3.58 -5.41 -5.22
N PHE A 74 3.70 -4.10 -5.39
CA PHE A 74 5.00 -3.44 -5.57
C PHE A 74 5.74 -3.38 -4.24
N LEU A 75 6.99 -3.83 -4.23
CA LEU A 75 7.88 -3.71 -3.08
C LEU A 75 8.67 -2.39 -3.11
N ALA A 76 9.10 -1.97 -4.30
CA ALA A 76 9.83 -0.73 -4.51
C ALA A 76 9.64 -0.21 -5.95
N VAL A 77 9.72 1.12 -6.12
CA VAL A 77 9.64 1.84 -7.40
C VAL A 77 10.63 3.00 -7.33
N GLY A 78 11.51 3.15 -8.32
CA GLY A 78 12.57 4.16 -8.27
C GLY A 78 13.56 4.09 -9.43
N SER A 79 14.81 4.50 -9.18
CA SER A 79 15.92 4.39 -10.13
C SER A 79 16.41 2.93 -10.21
N SER A 80 17.12 2.56 -11.27
CA SER A 80 17.64 1.18 -11.40
C SER A 80 18.59 0.80 -10.27
N ASP A 81 19.44 1.74 -9.81
CA ASP A 81 20.33 1.55 -8.67
C ASP A 81 19.58 1.37 -7.35
N ASP A 82 18.49 2.10 -7.13
CA ASP A 82 17.69 2.00 -5.89
C ASP A 82 17.03 0.62 -5.71
N ILE A 83 16.79 -0.09 -6.81
CA ILE A 83 16.11 -1.39 -6.81
C ILE A 83 17.10 -2.57 -6.78
N GLN A 84 18.35 -2.37 -7.25
CA GLN A 84 19.38 -3.41 -7.30
C GLN A 84 20.34 -3.41 -6.12
N GLY A 85 20.34 -2.35 -5.29
CA GLY A 85 21.23 -2.15 -4.14
C GLY A 85 20.96 -3.02 -2.92
#